data_AF-A0A0K6GM17-F1
#
_entry.id   AF-A0A0K6GM17-F1
#
_cell.length_a   1.000
_cell.length_b   1.000
_cell.length_c   1.000
_cell.angle_alpha   90.00
_cell.angle_beta   90.00
_cell.angle_gamma   90.00
#
_symmetry.space_group_name_H-M   'P 1'
#
loop_
_entity.id
_entity.type
_entity.pdbx_description
1 polymer ?
#
loop_
_entity_poly.entity_id
_entity_poly.type
_entity_poly.pdbx_seq_one_letter_code
_entity_poly.pdbx_strand_id
1 'polypeptide(L)'
;MGIRLIKISAVYFAIGVCLGLYMSMTHVFTFTPVHVHINLLGWTALTLAGILYHLFPHIAETKTAKAHFWLHNVGLPAMMIGLAFVVSGNEAFIPLTALGGTLVTLAVLVFAWNVLKNLKQV
;
A
#
# COMPACT_ATOMS: atom_id res chain seq x y z
N MET A 1 -3.10 -15.06 -5.86
CA MET A 1 -2.88 -13.86 -5.03
C MET A 1 -2.46 -12.65 -5.86
N GLY A 2 -1.53 -12.80 -6.81
CA GLY A 2 -1.05 -11.71 -7.68
C GLY A 2 -2.15 -10.92 -8.41
N ILE A 3 -3.06 -11.60 -9.12
CA ILE A 3 -4.17 -10.93 -9.83
C ILE A 3 -5.06 -10.08 -8.90
N ARG A 4 -5.28 -10.53 -7.65
CA ARG A 4 -6.07 -9.76 -6.68
C ARG A 4 -5.35 -8.47 -6.27
N LEU A 5 -4.04 -8.52 -6.07
CA LEU A 5 -3.23 -7.32 -5.77
C LEU A 5 -3.27 -6.31 -6.90
N ILE A 6 -3.21 -6.77 -8.16
CA ILE A 6 -3.30 -5.89 -9.34
C ILE A 6 -4.68 -5.23 -9.43
N LYS A 7 -5.77 -5.96 -9.13
CA LYS A 7 -7.11 -5.36 -9.10
C LYS A 7 -7.24 -4.32 -7.99
N ILE A 8 -6.71 -4.61 -6.80
CA ILE A 8 -6.72 -3.68 -5.67
C ILE A 8 -5.88 -2.44 -5.98
N SER A 9 -4.71 -2.61 -6.59
CA SER A 9 -3.84 -1.50 -6.95
C SER A 9 -4.54 -0.56 -7.93
N ALA A 10 -5.24 -1.08 -8.94
CA ALA A 10 -6.00 -0.27 -9.89
C ALA A 10 -7.05 0.62 -9.22
N VAL A 11 -7.68 0.12 -8.15
CA VAL A 11 -8.61 0.92 -7.33
C VAL A 11 -7.87 2.04 -6.60
N TYR A 12 -6.72 1.75 -5.98
CA TYR A 12 -5.89 2.79 -5.35
C TYR A 12 -5.41 3.84 -6.33
N PHE A 13 -5.04 3.43 -7.55
CA PHE A 13 -4.63 4.36 -8.61
C PHE A 13 -5.75 5.32 -8.99
N ALA A 14 -6.97 4.79 -9.20
CA ALA A 14 -8.13 5.62 -9.49
C ALA A 14 -8.38 6.64 -8.35
N ILE A 15 -8.34 6.19 -7.10
CA ILE A 15 -8.49 7.07 -5.93
C ILE A 15 -7.38 8.13 -5.88
N GLY A 16 -6.12 7.75 -6.10
CA GLY A 16 -4.96 8.64 -6.07
C GLY A 16 -5.05 9.72 -7.14
N VAL A 17 -5.44 9.37 -8.37
CA VAL A 17 -5.63 10.32 -9.47
C VAL A 17 -6.78 11.28 -9.17
N CYS A 18 -7.93 10.78 -8.70
CA CYS A 18 -9.06 11.63 -8.31
C CYS A 18 -8.67 12.62 -7.20
N LEU A 19 -7.93 12.17 -6.18
CA LEU A 19 -7.44 13.03 -5.10
C LEU A 19 -6.43 14.07 -5.63
N GLY A 20 -5.55 13.69 -6.55
CA GLY A 20 -4.61 14.60 -7.21
C GLY A 20 -5.32 15.71 -7.98
N LEU A 21 -6.34 15.34 -8.76
CA LEU A 21 -7.17 16.29 -9.49
C LEU A 21 -7.92 17.23 -8.54
N TYR A 22 -8.50 16.71 -7.45
CA TYR A 22 -9.16 17.52 -6.43
C TYR A 22 -8.21 18.57 -5.83
N MET A 23 -7.00 18.18 -5.45
CA MET A 23 -6.00 19.13 -4.92
C MET A 23 -5.61 20.18 -5.97
N SER A 24 -5.48 19.78 -7.24
CA SER A 24 -5.18 20.71 -8.33
C SER A 24 -6.30 21.73 -8.56
N MET A 25 -7.57 21.33 -8.48
CA MET A 25 -8.71 22.21 -8.69
C MET A 25 -8.91 23.20 -7.53
N THR A 26 -8.64 22.75 -6.31
CA THR A 26 -8.84 23.56 -5.09
C THR A 26 -7.62 24.39 -4.71
N HIS A 27 -6.45 24.14 -5.31
CA HIS A 27 -5.15 24.68 -4.92
C HIS A 27 -4.79 24.42 -3.44
N VAL A 28 -5.42 23.44 -2.80
CA VAL A 28 -5.15 23.03 -1.42
C VAL A 28 -4.39 21.71 -1.42
N PHE A 29 -3.11 21.77 -1.08
CA PHE A 29 -2.19 20.63 -1.14
C PHE A 29 -2.00 19.90 0.20
N THR A 30 -2.91 20.12 1.16
CA THR A 30 -2.86 19.50 2.49
C THR A 30 -2.86 17.96 2.44
N PHE A 31 -3.54 17.37 1.45
CA PHE A 31 -3.61 15.92 1.26
C PHE A 31 -2.46 15.34 0.43
N THR A 32 -1.43 16.12 0.11
CA THR A 32 -0.26 15.66 -0.66
C THR A 32 0.37 14.39 -0.07
N PRO A 33 0.57 14.27 1.26
CA PRO A 33 1.11 13.04 1.83
C PRO A 33 0.22 11.82 1.54
N VAL A 34 -1.10 11.96 1.68
CA VAL A 34 -2.05 10.87 1.41
C VAL A 34 -2.02 10.48 -0.06
N HIS A 35 -2.03 11.46 -0.97
CA HIS A 35 -1.95 11.23 -2.41
C HIS A 35 -0.69 10.44 -2.81
N VAL A 36 0.48 10.86 -2.31
CA VAL A 36 1.76 10.20 -2.63
C VAL A 36 1.79 8.77 -2.12
N HIS A 37 1.32 8.52 -0.89
CA HIS A 37 1.31 7.17 -0.33
C HIS A 37 0.31 6.24 -1.04
N ILE A 38 -0.86 6.74 -1.42
CA ILE A 38 -1.83 5.96 -2.22
C ILE A 38 -1.23 5.55 -3.57
N ASN A 39 -0.58 6.47 -4.28
CA ASN A 39 0.01 6.15 -5.59
C ASN A 39 1.27 5.29 -5.48
N LEU A 40 2.14 5.54 -4.49
CA LEU A 40 3.39 4.79 -4.36
C LEU A 40 3.16 3.40 -3.73
N LEU A 41 2.54 3.35 -2.55
CA LEU A 41 2.34 2.11 -1.80
C LEU A 41 1.09 1.37 -2.26
N GLY A 42 0.01 2.09 -2.59
CA GLY A 42 -1.25 1.50 -3.04
C GLY A 42 -1.23 1.06 -4.50
N TRP A 43 -0.70 1.88 -5.41
CA TRP A 43 -0.64 1.53 -6.82
C TRP A 43 0.67 0.84 -7.19
N THR A 44 1.80 1.55 -7.18
CA THR A 44 3.06 1.07 -7.76
C THR A 44 3.57 -0.19 -7.05
N ALA A 45 3.71 -0.15 -5.72
CA ALA A 45 4.24 -1.27 -4.95
C ALA A 45 3.35 -2.52 -5.03
N LEU A 46 2.03 -2.38 -4.86
CA LEU A 46 1.10 -3.53 -4.95
C LEU A 46 1.00 -4.09 -6.37
N THR A 47 1.10 -3.26 -7.40
CA THR A 47 1.15 -3.74 -8.80
C THR A 47 2.40 -4.57 -9.03
N LEU A 48 3.58 -4.07 -8.63
CA LEU A 48 4.84 -4.80 -8.77
C LEU A 48 4.84 -6.12 -7.96
N ALA A 49 4.38 -6.08 -6.71
CA ALA A 49 4.23 -7.29 -5.91
C ALA A 49 3.23 -8.27 -6.55
N GLY A 50 2.14 -7.76 -7.11
CA GLY A 50 1.14 -8.55 -7.83
C GLY A 50 1.70 -9.24 -9.08
N ILE A 51 2.50 -8.52 -9.88
CA ILE A 51 3.21 -9.05 -11.04
C ILE A 51 4.23 -10.11 -10.62
N LEU A 52 5.04 -9.83 -9.59
CA LEU A 52 6.03 -10.79 -9.08
C LEU A 52 5.37 -12.08 -8.59
N TYR A 53 4.27 -11.98 -7.85
CA TYR A 53 3.50 -13.16 -7.41
C TYR A 53 2.75 -13.87 -8.53
N HIS A 54 2.55 -13.22 -9.68
CA HIS A 54 1.97 -13.87 -10.85
C HIS A 54 3.03 -14.59 -11.69
N LEU A 55 4.19 -13.95 -11.89
CA LEU A 55 5.30 -14.48 -12.68
C LEU A 55 6.05 -15.60 -11.95
N PHE A 56 6.18 -15.50 -10.63
CA PHE A 56 6.87 -16.46 -9.78
C PHE A 56 5.86 -17.07 -8.78
N PRO A 57 5.07 -18.08 -9.18
CA PRO A 57 4.04 -18.66 -8.31
C PRO A 57 4.64 -19.26 -7.02
N HIS A 58 5.87 -19.78 -7.07
CA HIS A 58 6.52 -20.38 -5.90
C HIS A 58 6.77 -19.36 -4.76
N ILE A 59 7.00 -18.07 -5.05
CA ILE A 59 7.12 -17.04 -4.00
C ILE A 59 5.76 -16.62 -3.44
N ALA A 60 4.67 -16.87 -4.17
CA ALA A 60 3.32 -16.48 -3.79
C ALA A 60 2.65 -17.48 -2.84
N GLU A 61 3.12 -18.74 -2.82
CA GLU A 61 2.58 -19.81 -1.99
C GLU A 61 3.11 -19.79 -0.55
N THR A 62 4.15 -19.01 -0.27
CA THR A 62 4.77 -18.94 1.05
C THR A 62 3.86 -18.29 2.10
N LYS A 63 4.02 -18.69 3.37
CA LYS A 63 3.30 -18.07 4.49
C LYS A 63 3.60 -16.57 4.61
N THR A 64 4.82 -16.17 4.27
CA THR A 64 5.28 -14.77 4.24
C THR A 64 4.56 -13.94 3.18
N ALA A 65 4.30 -14.49 1.99
CA ALA A 65 3.54 -13.78 0.97
C ALA A 65 2.08 -13.53 1.37
N LYS A 66 1.46 -14.50 2.05
CA LYS A 66 0.10 -14.33 2.63
C LYS A 66 0.09 -13.28 3.75
N ALA A 67 1.10 -13.28 4.61
CA ALA A 67 1.25 -12.27 5.66
C ALA A 67 1.42 -10.87 5.07
N HIS A 68 2.28 -10.70 4.06
CA HIS A 68 2.41 -9.44 3.32
C HIS A 68 1.06 -8.97 2.75
N PHE A 69 0.32 -9.85 2.08
CA PHE A 69 -0.98 -9.51 1.49
C PHE A 69 -1.97 -8.96 2.53
N TRP A 70 -2.10 -9.62 3.69
CA TRP A 70 -3.03 -9.19 4.73
C TRP A 70 -2.56 -7.95 5.47
N LEU A 71 -1.29 -7.91 5.90
CA LEU A 71 -0.72 -6.75 6.61
C LEU A 71 -0.82 -5.49 5.76
N HIS A 72 -0.52 -5.58 4.47
CA HIS A 72 -0.56 -4.42 3.57
C HIS A 72 -2.00 -3.98 3.27
N ASN A 73 -2.91 -4.90 2.99
CA ASN A 73 -4.31 -4.55 2.67
C ASN A 73 -5.09 -4.02 3.88
N VAL A 74 -4.70 -4.35 5.11
CA VAL A 74 -5.32 -3.78 6.32
C VAL A 74 -4.59 -2.51 6.76
N GLY A 75 -3.25 -2.55 6.75
CA GLY A 75 -2.42 -1.43 7.19
C GLY A 75 -2.55 -0.19 6.30
N LEU A 76 -2.62 -0.37 4.97
CA LEU A 76 -2.66 0.76 4.04
C LEU A 76 -3.96 1.58 4.19
N PRO A 77 -5.18 1.02 4.16
CA PRO A 77 -6.40 1.78 4.44
C PRO A 77 -6.37 2.46 5.81
N ALA A 78 -5.93 1.76 6.86
CA ALA A 78 -5.85 2.33 8.20
C ALA A 78 -4.91 3.55 8.25
N MET A 79 -3.73 3.43 7.63
CA MET A 79 -2.76 4.53 7.51
C MET A 79 -3.33 5.69 6.71
N MET A 80 -4.00 5.44 5.58
CA MET A 80 -4.54 6.50 4.72
C MET A 80 -5.72 7.23 5.34
N ILE A 81 -6.63 6.51 6.00
CA ILE A 81 -7.76 7.12 6.72
C ILE A 81 -7.23 7.95 7.90
N GLY A 82 -6.35 7.37 8.72
CA GLY A 82 -5.74 8.10 9.84
C GLY A 82 -5.01 9.35 9.37
N LEU A 83 -4.16 9.23 8.35
CA LEU A 83 -3.36 10.34 7.85
C LEU A 83 -4.24 11.44 7.27
N ALA A 84 -5.32 11.10 6.57
CA ALA A 84 -6.27 12.09 6.05
C ALA A 84 -6.90 12.94 7.18
N PHE A 85 -7.26 12.32 8.30
CA PHE A 85 -7.78 13.06 9.46
C PHE A 85 -6.70 13.89 10.17
N VAL A 86 -5.48 13.36 10.31
CA VAL A 86 -4.36 14.08 10.92
C VAL A 86 -4.01 15.33 10.11
N VAL A 87 -3.87 15.22 8.78
CA VAL A 87 -3.57 16.40 7.94
C VAL A 87 -4.75 17.39 7.87
N SER A 88 -5.97 16.94 8.17
CA SER A 88 -7.15 17.80 8.32
C SER A 88 -7.22 18.51 9.68
N GLY A 89 -6.23 18.31 10.56
CA GLY A 89 -6.12 18.96 11.87
C GLY A 89 -6.65 18.12 13.04
N ASN A 90 -7.02 16.86 12.84
CA ASN A 90 -7.50 15.99 13.92
C ASN A 90 -6.38 15.04 14.41
N GLU A 91 -5.65 15.50 15.42
CA GLU A 91 -4.53 14.77 16.02
C GLU A 91 -4.94 13.48 16.76
N ALA A 92 -6.23 13.29 17.08
CA ALA A 92 -6.70 12.06 17.72
C ALA A 92 -6.48 10.81 16.85
N PHE A 93 -6.24 10.98 15.55
CA PHE A 93 -5.96 9.90 14.60
C PHE A 93 -4.47 9.59 14.41
N ILE A 94 -3.57 10.28 15.12
CA ILE A 94 -2.13 9.96 15.12
C ILE A 94 -1.88 8.47 15.47
N PRO A 95 -2.50 7.89 16.53
CA PRO A 95 -2.29 6.48 16.86
C PRO A 95 -2.74 5.54 15.73
N LEU A 96 -3.86 5.83 15.07
CA LEU A 96 -4.35 5.02 13.95
C LEU A 96 -3.37 5.08 12.77
N THR A 97 -2.87 6.27 12.46
CA THR A 97 -1.86 6.48 11.41
C THR A 97 -0.58 5.71 11.71
N ALA A 98 -0.09 5.79 12.95
CA ALA A 98 1.11 5.10 13.40
C ALA A 98 0.95 3.57 13.37
N LEU A 99 -0.18 3.04 13.82
CA LEU A 99 -0.50 1.61 13.74
C LEU A 99 -0.57 1.13 12.30
N GLY A 100 -1.31 1.84 11.44
CA GLY A 100 -1.40 1.54 10.01
C GLY A 100 -0.04 1.57 9.32
N GLY A 101 0.77 2.60 9.58
CA GLY A 101 2.12 2.73 9.02
C GLY A 101 3.07 1.64 9.51
N THR A 102 2.97 1.23 10.77
CA THR A 102 3.75 0.11 11.32
C THR A 102 3.38 -1.20 10.61
N LEU A 103 2.08 -1.46 10.41
CA LEU A 103 1.62 -2.65 9.70
C LEU A 103 2.11 -2.69 8.24
N VAL A 104 2.02 -1.56 7.52
CA VAL A 104 2.54 -1.46 6.14
C VAL A 104 4.05 -1.68 6.12
N THR A 105 4.79 -1.09 7.06
CA THR A 105 6.24 -1.27 7.17
C THR A 105 6.60 -2.74 7.38
N LEU A 106 5.94 -3.42 8.32
CA LEU A 106 6.12 -4.85 8.54
C LEU A 106 5.77 -5.66 7.28
N ALA A 107 4.71 -5.28 6.57
CA ALA A 107 4.33 -5.93 5.32
C ALA A 107 5.45 -5.83 4.28
N VAL A 108 6.01 -4.63 4.07
CA VAL A 108 7.11 -4.39 3.12
C VAL A 108 8.36 -5.17 3.52
N LEU A 109 8.71 -5.22 4.81
CA LEU A 109 9.86 -6.00 5.29
C LEU A 109 9.67 -7.51 5.03
N VAL A 110 8.47 -8.04 5.29
CA VAL A 110 8.13 -9.43 4.99
C VAL A 110 8.18 -9.71 3.49
N PHE A 111 7.70 -8.78 2.66
CA PHE A 111 7.80 -8.88 1.21
C PHE A 111 9.25 -8.90 0.74
N ALA A 112 10.07 -7.95 1.18
CA ALA A 112 11.48 -7.86 0.83
C ALA A 112 12.22 -9.15 1.24
N TRP A 113 12.01 -9.64 2.46
CA TRP A 113 12.55 -10.91 2.92
C TRP A 113 12.10 -12.09 2.04
N ASN A 114 10.82 -12.14 1.68
CA ASN A 114 10.26 -13.21 0.86
C ASN A 114 10.91 -13.23 -0.54
N VAL A 115 11.12 -12.07 -1.14
CA VAL A 115 11.81 -11.93 -2.43
C VAL A 115 13.26 -12.36 -2.28
N LEU A 116 14.02 -11.77 -1.37
CA LEU A 116 15.45 -12.07 -1.18
C LEU A 116 15.73 -13.55 -0.89
N LYS A 117 14.87 -14.19 -0.08
CA LYS A 117 15.08 -15.59 0.33
C LYS A 117 14.65 -16.58 -0.74
N ASN A 118 13.50 -16.34 -1.36
CA ASN A 118 12.85 -17.35 -2.19
C ASN A 118 13.10 -17.12 -3.69
N LEU A 119 13.22 -15.88 -4.16
CA LEU A 119 13.45 -15.59 -5.59
C LEU A 119 14.85 -16.06 -6.00
N LYS A 120 14.93 -17.29 -6.52
CA LYS A 120 16.15 -17.88 -7.07
C LYS A 120 15.88 -18.28 -8.50
N GLN A 121 16.89 -18.16 -9.38
CA GLN A 121 16.82 -18.73 -10.71
C GLN A 121 16.62 -20.24 -10.56
N VAL A 122 15.52 -20.75 -11.14
CA VAL A 122 15.25 -22.18 -11.29
C VAL A 122 16.09 -22.69 -12.45
#